data_AF-A0A845WR90-F1
#
_entry.id   AF-A0A845WR90-F1
#
_cell.length_a   1.000
_cell.length_b   1.000
_cell.length_c   1.000
_cell.angle_alpha   90.00
_cell.angle_beta   90.00
_cell.angle_gamma   90.00
#
_symmetry.space_group_name_H-M   'P 1'
#
loop_
_entity.id
_entity.type
_entity.pdbx_description
1 polymer ?
#
loop_
_entity_poly.entity_id
_entity_poly.type
_entity_poly.pdbx_seq_one_letter_code
_entity_poly.pdbx_strand_id
1 'polypeptide(L)' 'MISLNWAGKPLRSKAQMTALKSGTTTQTATVVKAAQIKGVYPTRIKVSDQQIAALNLTHRPISSGIT' A
#
# COMPACT_ATOMS: atom_id res chain seq x y z
N MET A 1 -8.12 -8.25 -1.90
CA MET A 1 -6.82 -7.53 -1.93
C MET A 1 -6.78 -6.58 -3.12
N ILE A 2 -6.04 -5.48 -3.03
CA ILE A 2 -5.93 -4.50 -4.14
C ILE A 2 -5.34 -5.10 -5.41
N SER A 3 -4.50 -6.14 -5.27
CA SER A 3 -3.93 -6.92 -6.37
C SER A 3 -4.99 -7.57 -7.26
N LEU A 4 -6.12 -8.04 -6.67
CA LEU A 4 -7.24 -8.61 -7.45
C LEU A 4 -7.94 -7.56 -8.31
N ASN A 5 -7.97 -6.32 -7.84
CA ASN A 5 -8.59 -5.20 -8.57
C ASN A 5 -7.64 -4.57 -9.59
N TRP A 6 -6.34 -4.86 -9.50
CA TRP A 6 -5.31 -4.24 -10.31
C TRP A 6 -5.17 -4.97 -11.66
N ALA A 7 -5.72 -4.36 -12.71
CA ALA A 7 -5.66 -4.89 -14.08
C ALA A 7 -4.31 -4.66 -14.80
N GLY A 8 -3.17 -4.65 -14.08
CA GLY A 8 -1.85 -4.40 -14.65
C GLY A 8 -1.60 -2.99 -15.21
N LYS A 9 -2.57 -2.08 -15.05
CA LYS A 9 -2.45 -0.69 -15.51
C LYS A 9 -1.56 0.12 -14.57
N PRO A 10 -0.62 0.95 -15.07
CA PRO A 10 0.22 1.78 -14.21
C PRO A 10 -0.61 2.75 -13.37
N LEU A 11 -0.26 2.93 -12.09
CA LEU A 11 -0.95 3.82 -11.14
C LEU A 11 -0.59 5.30 -11.39
N ARG A 12 -0.99 5.84 -12.54
CA ARG A 12 -0.60 7.20 -12.96
C ARG A 12 -1.48 8.32 -12.41
N SER A 13 -2.57 7.98 -11.73
CA SER A 13 -3.50 8.99 -11.21
C SER A 13 -3.97 8.67 -9.80
N LYS A 14 -4.19 9.74 -9.02
CA LYS A 14 -4.81 9.67 -7.69
C LYS A 14 -6.18 9.00 -7.77
N ALA A 15 -6.96 9.31 -8.81
CA ALA A 15 -8.28 8.74 -9.03
C ALA A 15 -8.25 7.22 -9.21
N GLN A 16 -7.37 6.69 -10.08
CA GLN A 16 -7.19 5.24 -10.24
C GLN A 16 -6.78 4.57 -8.93
N MET A 17 -5.83 5.16 -8.21
CA MET A 17 -5.37 4.60 -6.95
C MET A 17 -6.49 4.58 -5.89
N THR A 18 -7.29 5.63 -5.78
CA THR A 18 -8.45 5.66 -4.86
C THR A 18 -9.49 4.62 -5.25
N ALA A 19 -9.83 4.50 -6.53
CA ALA A 19 -10.81 3.52 -7.01
C ALA A 19 -10.41 2.08 -6.69
N LEU A 20 -9.13 1.73 -6.89
CA LEU A 20 -8.60 0.40 -6.59
C LEU A 20 -8.67 0.07 -5.10
N LYS A 21 -8.34 1.06 -4.23
CA LYS A 21 -8.43 0.89 -2.77
C LYS A 21 -9.88 0.68 -2.33
N SER A 22 -10.80 1.52 -2.81
CA SER A 22 -12.22 1.43 -2.47
C SER A 22 -12.91 0.17 -2.98
N GLY A 23 -12.47 -0.38 -4.11
CA GLY A 23 -13.00 -1.64 -4.64
C GLY A 23 -12.53 -2.90 -3.89
N THR A 24 -11.71 -2.75 -2.83
CA THR A 24 -11.14 -3.91 -2.13
C THR A 24 -12.02 -4.34 -0.97
N THR A 25 -12.48 -5.59 -1.01
CA THR A 25 -13.13 -6.27 0.13
C THR A 25 -12.13 -7.18 0.85
N THR A 26 -12.17 -7.21 2.18
CA THR A 26 -11.38 -8.16 2.99
C THR A 26 -12.11 -9.51 3.12
N GLN A 27 -11.40 -10.55 3.57
CA GLN A 27 -11.98 -11.88 3.79
C GLN A 27 -13.15 -11.87 4.79
N THR A 28 -13.18 -10.89 5.69
CA THR A 28 -14.26 -10.65 6.66
C THR A 28 -15.34 -9.70 6.13
N ALA A 29 -15.46 -9.53 4.81
CA ALA A 29 -16.40 -8.64 4.14
C ALA A 29 -16.30 -7.15 4.53
N THR A 30 -15.17 -6.71 5.09
CA THR A 30 -14.99 -5.31 5.46
C THR A 30 -14.76 -4.44 4.21
N VAL A 31 -15.60 -3.42 4.03
CA VAL A 31 -15.50 -2.45 2.94
C VAL A 31 -14.48 -1.37 3.29
N VAL A 32 -13.52 -1.14 2.40
CA VAL A 32 -12.51 -0.09 2.56
C VAL A 32 -13.03 1.24 2.02
N LYS A 33 -13.06 2.28 2.86
CA LYS A 33 -13.28 3.66 2.41
C LYS A 33 -11.94 4.31 2.11
N ALA A 34 -11.80 4.91 0.92
CA ALA A 34 -10.60 5.63 0.52
C ALA A 34 -10.97 6.99 -0.04
N ALA A 35 -10.22 8.02 0.36
CA ALA A 35 -10.42 9.39 -0.08
C ALA A 35 -9.07 10.07 -0.26
N GLN A 36 -9.04 11.08 -1.13
CA GLN A 36 -7.87 11.94 -1.25
C GLN A 36 -7.81 12.91 -0.07
N ILE A 37 -6.73 12.85 0.69
CA ILE A 37 -6.40 13.83 1.72
C ILE A 37 -5.57 14.95 1.08
N LYS A 38 -5.89 16.21 1.40
CA LYS A 38 -5.15 17.40 0.92
C LYS A 38 -4.13 17.87 1.97
N GLY A 39 -3.36 16.94 2.51
CA GLY A 39 -2.28 17.24 3.45
C GLY A 39 -0.98 17.61 2.74
N VAL A 40 -0.19 18.48 3.36
CA VAL A 40 1.21 18.69 2.97
C VAL A 40 2.03 17.59 3.62
N TYR A 41 2.62 16.74 2.79
CA TYR A 41 3.56 15.72 3.24
C TYR A 41 4.98 16.26 3.01
N PRO A 42 5.77 16.48 4.07
CA PRO A 42 7.13 16.95 3.90
C PRO A 42 7.92 15.94 3.08
N THR A 43 8.68 16.45 2.12
CA THR A 43 9.50 15.62 1.24
C THR A 43 10.92 15.53 1.78
N ARG A 44 11.67 14.51 1.36
CA ARG A 44 13.08 14.30 1.73
C ARG A 44 13.31 14.12 3.24
N ILE A 45 12.29 13.65 3.97
CA ILE A 45 12.48 13.20 5.36
C ILE A 45 13.47 12.03 5.32
N LYS A 46 14.60 12.17 6.03
CA LYS A 46 15.56 11.08 6.23
C LYS A 46 15.33 10.46 7.60
N VAL A 47 15.38 9.14 7.64
CA VAL A 47 15.37 8.33 8.87
C VAL A 47 16.74 7.67 8.96
N SER A 48 17.36 7.69 10.14
CA SER A 48 18.67 7.06 10.35
C SER A 48 18.55 5.54 10.42
N ASP A 49 19.65 4.85 10.16
CA ASP A 49 19.71 3.39 10.29
C ASP A 49 19.38 2.94 11.73
N GLN A 50 19.79 3.72 12.74
CA GLN A 50 19.43 3.47 14.14
C GLN A 50 17.91 3.55 14.38
N GLN A 51 17.23 4.53 13.78
CA GLN A 51 15.78 4.67 13.88
C GLN A 51 15.05 3.51 13.18
N ILE A 52 15.57 3.03 12.05
CA ILE A 52 15.03 1.84 11.37
C ILE A 52 15.29 0.57 12.19
N ALA A 53 16.49 0.42 12.76
CA ALA A 53 16.85 -0.74 13.58
C ALA A 53 16.05 -0.83 14.90
N ALA A 54 15.53 0.29 15.39
CA ALA A 54 14.64 0.32 16.55
C ALA A 54 13.22 -0.20 16.25
N LEU A 55 12.86 -0.39 14.97
CA LEU A 55 11.56 -0.95 14.61
C LEU A 55 11.56 -2.48 14.78
N ASN A 56 10.48 -3.03 15.33
CA ASN A 56 10.27 -4.48 15.47
C ASN A 56 9.88 -5.12 14.12
N LEU A 57 10.73 -4.99 13.11
CA LEU A 57 10.50 -5.55 11.78
C LEU A 57 11.15 -6.93 11.66
N THR A 58 10.39 -7.90 11.17
CA THR A 58 10.92 -9.21 10.79
C THR A 58 10.99 -9.32 9.27
N HIS A 59 12.15 -9.76 8.76
CA HIS A 59 12.32 -9.97 7.33
C HIS A 59 11.48 -11.18 6.91
N ARG A 60 10.47 -10.96 6.06
CA ARG A 60 9.68 -12.04 5.47
C ARG A 60 10.30 -12.42 4.12
N PRO A 61 10.74 -13.67 3.93
CA PRO A 61 11.27 -14.09 2.64
C PRO A 61 10.18 -13.93 1.57
N ILE A 62 10.58 -13.52 0.37
CA ILE A 62 9.70 -13.48 -0.79
C ILE A 62 9.35 -14.93 -1.12
N SER A 63 8.08 -15.32 -0.96
CA SER A 63 7.63 -16.64 -1.40
C SER A 63 7.69 -16.70 -2.92
N SER A 64 8.62 -17.50 -3.46
CA SER A 64 8.68 -17.83 -4.89
C SER A 64 7.52 -18.78 -5.22
N GLY A 65 6.36 -18.22 -5.58
CA GLY A 65 5.23 -18.99 -6.08
C GLY A 65 5.41 -19.30 -7.56
N ILE A 66 6.22 -20.31 -7.89
CA ILE A 66 6.14 -21.05 -9.17
C ILE A 66 6.44 -22.52 -8.86
N THR A 67 5.39 -23.27 -8.56
CA THR A 67 5.20 -24.70 -8.90
C THR A 67 3.71 -24.92 -9.11
#